data_AF-A0A1I1IQ94-F1
#
_entry.id   AF-A0A1I1IQ94-F1
#
_cell.length_a   1.000
_cell.length_b   1.000
_cell.length_c   1.000
_cell.angle_alpha   90.00
_cell.angle_beta   90.00
_cell.angle_gamma   90.00
#
_symmetry.space_group_name_H-M   'P 1'
#
loop_
_entity.id
_entity.type
_entity.pdbx_description
1 polymer ?
#
loop_
_entity_poly.entity_id
_entity_poly.type
_entity_poly.pdbx_seq_one_letter_code
_entity_poly.pdbx_strand_id
1 'polypeptide(L)'
;MLAAAIERQVIDLHRSTGVVLDRAIGRGRRHNKDLARVVSDLPAGERLLLRALSRDYAAAVDGADPRPDLAELLSPADVVALANASGLHVVSLVPYGALLDGPTPGPSHLDPESTTYRWRRTLSWIPEDPHLLDLILFVERALVEHMPPTVAPRMLVVLEKRRDRSGNNRWLRDRSAAAEAWSRDSSAGLARLVTAETRSELDRLLEPVRARYLGFVLLDVALRRLGGLDESAVLTPARAAEFHAWQRAARIDAATTAFLRSWPRGCPSRKHRGVDTTLAVDYPIQKELLTEHFGLFDGSDA
;
A
#
# COMPACT_ATOMS: atom_id res chain seq x y z
N MET A 1 -5.39 15.00 3.60
CA MET A 1 -5.18 14.96 5.07
C MET A 1 -4.47 13.69 5.52
N LEU A 2 -4.95 12.49 5.14
CA LEU A 2 -4.31 11.21 5.51
C LEU A 2 -2.83 11.10 5.10
N ALA A 3 -2.50 11.43 3.84
CA ALA A 3 -1.12 11.38 3.36
C ALA A 3 -0.17 12.21 4.23
N ALA A 4 -0.57 13.44 4.57
CA ALA A 4 0.18 14.32 5.44
C ALA A 4 0.24 13.83 6.91
N ALA A 5 -0.74 13.04 7.37
CA ALA A 5 -0.71 12.44 8.70
C ALA A 5 0.31 11.29 8.77
N ILE A 6 0.26 10.35 7.81
CA ILE A 6 1.24 9.25 7.70
C ILE A 6 2.64 9.82 7.52
N GLU A 7 2.79 10.79 6.62
CA GLU A 7 4.06 11.45 6.36
C GLU A 7 4.65 12.11 7.61
N ARG A 8 3.86 12.92 8.34
CA ARG A 8 4.31 13.55 9.59
C ARG A 8 4.77 12.50 10.59
N GLN A 9 4.00 11.43 10.74
CA GLN A 9 4.31 10.35 11.65
C GLN A 9 5.62 9.60 11.29
N VAL A 10 5.85 9.32 9.99
CA VAL A 10 7.09 8.69 9.52
C VAL A 10 8.29 9.61 9.74
N ILE A 11 8.13 10.91 9.49
CA ILE A 11 9.16 11.94 9.75
C ILE A 11 9.45 12.04 11.26
N ASP A 12 8.42 12.12 12.10
CA ASP A 12 8.56 12.30 13.54
C ASP A 12 9.25 11.09 14.20
N LEU A 13 8.99 9.87 13.73
CA LEU A 13 9.67 8.66 14.19
C LEU A 13 11.19 8.70 13.93
N HIS A 14 11.57 9.27 12.79
CA HIS A 14 12.97 9.36 12.35
C HIS A 14 13.65 10.65 12.79
N ARG A 15 12.91 11.56 13.43
CA ARG A 15 13.41 12.80 14.01
C ARG A 15 14.01 12.51 15.38
N SER A 16 15.20 11.90 15.42
CA SER A 16 15.93 11.69 16.67
C SER A 16 16.78 12.90 17.06
N THR A 17 17.45 13.52 16.09
CA THR A 17 18.32 14.71 16.19
C THR A 17 18.76 15.04 14.75
N GLY A 18 18.35 16.18 14.20
CA GLY A 18 18.64 16.53 12.81
C GLY A 18 17.81 17.68 12.23
N VAL A 19 18.31 18.27 11.15
CA VAL A 19 17.60 19.29 10.37
C VAL A 19 16.72 18.58 9.33
N VAL A 20 15.40 18.77 9.42
CA VAL A 20 14.47 18.24 8.42
C VAL A 20 14.45 19.17 7.21
N LEU A 21 14.93 18.70 6.06
CA LEU A 21 14.57 19.32 4.79
C LEU A 21 13.25 18.72 4.33
N ASP A 22 12.18 19.42 4.67
CA ASP A 22 10.85 19.10 4.20
C ASP A 22 10.66 19.50 2.72
N ARG A 23 11.55 19.06 1.83
CA ARG A 23 11.44 19.30 0.38
C ARG A 23 11.64 18.00 -0.39
N ALA A 24 10.80 17.77 -1.38
CA ALA A 24 10.99 16.70 -2.34
C ALA A 24 12.29 16.95 -3.12
N ILE A 25 13.15 15.94 -3.19
CA ILE A 25 14.36 15.99 -4.01
C ILE A 25 14.18 15.07 -5.21
N GLY A 26 14.28 15.63 -6.41
CA GLY A 26 14.32 14.89 -7.68
C GLY A 26 15.68 15.05 -8.39
N ARG A 27 15.90 14.36 -9.53
CA ARG A 27 17.13 14.58 -10.31
C ARG A 27 17.04 15.93 -11.04
N GLY A 28 17.96 16.85 -10.74
CA GLY A 28 18.06 18.11 -11.46
C GLY A 28 19.07 19.09 -10.88
N ARG A 29 19.62 19.97 -11.73
CA ARG A 29 20.64 20.97 -11.32
C ARG A 29 20.16 21.90 -10.20
N ARG A 30 18.85 22.19 -10.12
CA ARG A 30 18.26 23.07 -9.10
C ARG A 30 18.25 22.40 -7.72
N HIS A 31 17.78 21.15 -7.66
CA HIS A 31 17.76 20.35 -6.42
C HIS A 31 19.16 20.13 -5.85
N ASN A 32 20.16 19.91 -6.71
CA ASN A 32 21.54 19.71 -6.27
C ASN A 32 22.17 20.98 -5.64
N LYS A 33 21.81 22.18 -6.12
CA LYS A 33 22.29 23.44 -5.54
C LYS A 33 21.68 23.70 -4.16
N ASP A 34 20.38 23.47 -4.01
CA ASP A 34 19.69 23.64 -2.73
C ASP A 34 20.20 22.64 -1.69
N LEU A 35 20.40 21.38 -2.09
CA LEU A 35 21.00 20.36 -1.24
C LEU A 35 22.42 20.76 -0.80
N ALA A 36 23.28 21.19 -1.73
CA ALA A 36 24.65 21.59 -1.41
C ALA A 36 24.71 22.71 -0.36
N ARG A 37 23.83 23.71 -0.46
CA ARG A 37 23.72 24.79 0.53
C ARG A 37 23.28 24.27 1.90
N VAL A 38 22.29 23.39 1.95
CA VAL A 38 21.83 22.89 3.26
C VAL A 38 22.88 21.99 3.89
N VAL A 39 23.54 21.17 3.08
CA VAL A 39 24.63 20.31 3.54
C VAL A 39 25.82 21.13 4.01
N SER A 40 26.14 22.30 3.43
CA SER A 40 27.22 23.14 3.95
C SER A 40 26.95 23.61 5.38
N ASP A 41 25.71 23.96 5.66
CA ASP A 41 25.29 24.57 6.93
C ASP A 41 24.96 23.53 8.02
N LEU A 42 24.72 22.28 7.63
CA LEU A 42 24.42 21.17 8.55
C LEU A 42 25.66 20.85 9.42
N PRO A 43 25.56 20.70 10.75
CA PRO A 43 26.70 20.27 11.57
C PRO A 43 27.14 18.82 11.25
N ALA A 44 28.40 18.48 11.54
CA ALA A 44 28.89 17.11 11.35
C ALA A 44 28.15 16.14 12.31
N GLY A 45 27.79 14.95 11.80
CA GLY A 45 27.00 13.96 12.56
C GLY A 45 25.50 14.26 12.65
N GLU A 46 25.04 15.44 12.23
CA GLU A 46 23.62 15.76 12.18
C GLU A 46 22.94 15.06 10.99
N ARG A 47 21.65 14.78 11.17
CA ARG A 47 20.84 14.10 10.17
C ARG A 47 20.10 15.06 9.27
N LEU A 48 19.93 14.62 8.04
CA LEU A 48 19.15 15.24 6.99
C LEU A 48 18.08 14.26 6.53
N LEU A 49 16.82 14.66 6.66
CA LEU A 49 15.69 13.89 6.17
C LEU A 49 15.22 14.46 4.83
N LEU A 50 15.04 13.60 3.83
CA LEU A 50 14.64 13.97 2.47
C LEU A 50 13.44 13.14 2.02
N ARG A 51 12.52 13.77 1.29
CA ARG A 51 11.40 13.08 0.65
C ARG A 51 11.74 12.76 -0.80
N ALA A 52 11.44 11.53 -1.20
CA ALA A 52 11.65 11.07 -2.56
C ALA A 52 10.50 10.19 -3.02
N LEU A 53 10.32 10.11 -4.33
CA LEU A 53 9.43 9.13 -4.95
C LEU A 53 10.25 7.94 -5.45
N SER A 54 9.68 6.74 -5.30
CA SER A 54 10.36 5.48 -5.60
C SER A 54 10.29 5.16 -7.09
N ARG A 55 11.46 5.10 -7.76
CA ARG A 55 11.54 4.56 -9.13
C ARG A 55 11.20 3.07 -9.16
N ASP A 56 11.65 2.34 -8.16
CA ASP A 56 11.50 0.90 -8.08
C ASP A 56 10.01 0.52 -7.96
N TYR A 57 9.22 1.33 -7.23
CA TYR A 57 7.76 1.19 -7.19
C TYR A 57 7.13 1.44 -8.57
N ALA A 58 7.46 2.56 -9.22
CA ALA A 58 6.90 2.89 -10.53
C ALA A 58 7.17 1.77 -11.56
N ALA A 59 8.40 1.25 -11.59
CA ALA A 59 8.76 0.12 -12.43
C ALA A 59 7.99 -1.17 -12.08
N ALA A 60 7.67 -1.39 -10.80
CA ALA A 60 6.91 -2.56 -10.36
C ALA A 60 5.42 -2.49 -10.74
N VAL A 61 4.82 -1.29 -10.86
CA VAL A 61 3.38 -1.12 -11.17
C VAL A 61 3.07 -0.83 -12.63
N ASP A 62 3.89 -0.04 -13.34
CA ASP A 62 3.68 0.33 -14.74
C ASP A 62 4.22 -0.72 -15.73
N GLY A 63 5.07 -1.64 -15.26
CA GLY A 63 5.84 -2.53 -16.13
C GLY A 63 7.04 -1.83 -16.79
N ALA A 64 7.62 -2.46 -17.81
CA ALA A 64 8.93 -2.11 -18.35
C ALA A 64 9.00 -0.83 -19.22
N ASP A 65 7.92 -0.05 -19.35
CA ASP A 65 7.92 1.20 -20.12
C ASP A 65 7.62 2.42 -19.22
N PRO A 66 8.65 2.96 -18.55
CA PRO A 66 8.51 4.04 -17.60
C PRO A 66 8.13 5.35 -18.32
N ARG A 67 7.11 6.06 -17.86
CA ARG A 67 6.71 7.37 -18.43
C ARG A 67 7.87 8.39 -18.46
N PRO A 68 7.88 9.36 -19.39
CA PRO A 68 8.99 10.31 -19.53
C PRO A 68 9.14 11.34 -18.38
N ASP A 69 8.21 11.43 -17.45
CA ASP A 69 8.24 12.34 -16.28
C ASP A 69 9.03 11.79 -15.07
N LEU A 70 9.66 10.63 -15.19
CA LEU A 70 10.36 9.92 -14.09
C LEU A 70 11.75 10.46 -13.76
N ALA A 71 12.15 11.59 -14.34
CA ALA A 71 13.42 12.25 -14.02
C ALA A 71 13.52 12.57 -12.52
N GLU A 72 12.40 12.77 -11.83
CA GLU A 72 12.38 13.10 -10.41
C GLU A 72 12.35 11.88 -9.48
N LEU A 73 12.12 10.67 -9.98
CA LEU A 73 12.12 9.46 -9.16
C LEU A 73 13.54 9.04 -8.80
N LEU A 74 13.73 8.49 -7.60
CA LEU A 74 15.01 7.97 -7.13
C LEU A 74 14.95 6.45 -6.91
N SER A 75 16.05 5.79 -7.22
CA SER A 75 16.35 4.43 -6.77
C SER A 75 17.31 4.46 -5.56
N PRO A 76 17.49 3.36 -4.81
CA PRO A 76 18.51 3.27 -3.78
C PRO A 76 19.93 3.61 -4.28
N ALA A 77 20.24 3.24 -5.53
CA ALA A 77 21.52 3.57 -6.16
C ALA A 77 21.69 5.09 -6.38
N ASP A 78 20.62 5.79 -6.75
CA ASP A 78 20.63 7.24 -6.91
C ASP A 78 20.84 7.95 -5.58
N VAL A 79 20.21 7.46 -4.50
CA VAL A 79 20.39 7.98 -3.15
C VAL A 79 21.85 7.85 -2.71
N VAL A 80 22.48 6.72 -2.95
CA VAL A 80 23.90 6.51 -2.63
C VAL A 80 24.82 7.40 -3.47
N ALA A 81 24.53 7.56 -4.77
CA ALA A 81 25.28 8.48 -5.63
C ALA A 81 25.17 9.92 -5.13
N LEU A 82 23.97 10.37 -4.76
CA LEU A 82 23.70 11.69 -4.20
C LEU A 82 24.42 11.90 -2.86
N ALA A 83 24.35 10.93 -1.96
CA ALA A 83 25.01 10.97 -0.66
C ALA A 83 26.53 11.09 -0.82
N ASN A 84 27.13 10.25 -1.67
CA ASN A 84 28.55 10.28 -1.97
C ASN A 84 29.00 11.63 -2.55
N ALA A 85 28.23 12.19 -3.49
CA ALA A 85 28.54 13.48 -4.11
C ALA A 85 28.45 14.65 -3.11
N SER A 86 27.54 14.55 -2.13
CA SER A 86 27.31 15.58 -1.11
C SER A 86 28.15 15.38 0.16
N GLY A 87 28.98 14.33 0.23
CA GLY A 87 29.77 14.00 1.41
C GLY A 87 28.93 13.54 2.61
N LEU A 88 27.82 12.88 2.35
CA LEU A 88 26.87 12.33 3.32
C LEU A 88 26.95 10.80 3.38
N HIS A 89 26.42 10.26 4.47
CA HIS A 89 26.25 8.82 4.69
C HIS A 89 24.76 8.47 4.66
N VAL A 90 24.40 7.36 4.03
CA VAL A 90 23.02 6.85 4.03
C VAL A 90 22.78 6.08 5.33
N VAL A 91 21.87 6.58 6.16
CA VAL A 91 21.46 5.93 7.41
C VAL A 91 20.31 4.97 7.15
N SER A 92 19.27 5.44 6.45
CA SER A 92 18.08 4.65 6.18
C SER A 92 17.35 5.12 4.93
N LEU A 93 16.55 4.23 4.36
CA LEU A 93 15.60 4.50 3.30
C LEU A 93 14.30 3.75 3.64
N VAL A 94 13.29 4.52 4.03
CA VAL A 94 12.03 4.04 4.58
C VAL A 94 10.92 4.23 3.55
N PRO A 95 10.45 3.15 2.90
CA PRO A 95 9.24 3.24 2.07
C PRO A 95 8.02 3.58 2.93
N TYR A 96 7.12 4.40 2.40
CA TYR A 96 5.86 4.72 3.05
C TYR A 96 4.77 5.12 2.06
N GLY A 97 3.54 5.09 2.52
CA GLY A 97 2.37 5.47 1.74
C GLY A 97 1.98 4.40 0.73
N ALA A 98 2.20 3.12 1.05
CA ALA A 98 1.69 2.00 0.25
C ALA A 98 0.15 1.98 0.23
N LEU A 99 -0.48 2.51 1.28
CA LEU A 99 -1.94 2.61 1.39
C LEU A 99 -2.49 3.95 0.87
N LEU A 100 -1.61 4.83 0.40
CA LEU A 100 -1.98 6.12 -0.17
C LEU A 100 -1.97 6.00 -1.68
N ASP A 101 -2.96 6.60 -2.35
CA ASP A 101 -2.86 6.83 -3.79
C ASP A 101 -1.51 7.54 -4.07
N GLY A 102 -0.70 6.89 -4.91
CA GLY A 102 0.63 7.35 -5.24
C GLY A 102 0.56 8.72 -5.92
N PRO A 103 1.57 9.59 -5.74
CA PRO A 103 1.68 10.81 -6.53
C PRO A 103 2.20 10.50 -7.95
N THR A 104 2.65 9.27 -8.20
CA THR A 104 3.03 8.74 -9.50
C THR A 104 1.78 8.47 -10.35
N PRO A 105 1.65 9.09 -11.52
CA PRO A 105 0.53 8.85 -12.42
C PRO A 105 0.63 7.43 -13.01
N GLY A 106 -0.24 6.52 -12.58
CA GLY A 106 -0.20 5.13 -13.04
C GLY A 106 -1.05 4.19 -12.19
N PRO A 107 -1.03 2.88 -12.49
CA PRO A 107 -1.66 1.85 -11.68
C PRO A 107 -1.08 1.82 -10.27
N SER A 108 -1.90 1.42 -9.30
CA SER A 108 -1.50 1.19 -7.92
C SER A 108 -1.44 -0.30 -7.62
N HIS A 109 -0.63 -0.71 -6.62
CA HIS A 109 -0.71 -2.07 -6.06
C HIS A 109 -2.11 -2.38 -5.52
N LEU A 110 -2.84 -1.35 -5.09
CA LEU A 110 -4.21 -1.43 -4.63
C LEU A 110 -5.23 -1.59 -5.77
N ASP A 111 -4.85 -1.44 -7.04
CA ASP A 111 -5.81 -1.61 -8.12
C ASP A 111 -6.32 -3.05 -8.23
N PRO A 112 -7.64 -3.24 -8.48
CA PRO A 112 -8.62 -2.21 -8.84
C PRO A 112 -9.27 -1.49 -7.64
N GLU A 113 -9.01 -1.87 -6.39
CA GLU A 113 -9.72 -1.36 -5.21
C GLU A 113 -9.68 0.17 -5.12
N SER A 114 -8.51 0.79 -5.37
CA SER A 114 -8.30 2.24 -5.39
C SER A 114 -9.31 3.00 -6.25
N THR A 115 -9.80 2.39 -7.33
CA THR A 115 -10.75 3.01 -8.27
C THR A 115 -12.21 2.90 -7.83
N THR A 116 -12.52 2.03 -6.86
CA THR A 116 -13.89 1.74 -6.46
C THR A 116 -14.48 2.83 -5.56
N TYR A 117 -15.81 3.03 -5.61
CA TYR A 117 -16.47 3.95 -4.67
C TYR A 117 -16.42 3.44 -3.23
N ARG A 118 -16.51 2.11 -3.03
CA ARG A 118 -16.42 1.48 -1.69
C ARG A 118 -15.11 1.83 -1.00
N TRP A 119 -13.98 1.72 -1.71
CA TRP A 119 -12.66 2.05 -1.17
C TRP A 119 -12.56 3.51 -0.78
N ARG A 120 -12.90 4.41 -1.71
CA ARG A 120 -12.90 5.87 -1.45
C ARG A 120 -13.78 6.25 -0.26
N ARG A 121 -14.94 5.60 -0.11
CA ARG A 121 -15.83 5.80 1.04
C ARG A 121 -15.19 5.31 2.33
N THR A 122 -14.57 4.13 2.36
CA THR A 122 -13.84 3.64 3.55
C THR A 122 -12.73 4.61 3.95
N LEU A 123 -11.93 5.09 2.98
CA LEU A 123 -10.87 6.06 3.26
C LEU A 123 -11.41 7.43 3.73
N SER A 124 -12.61 7.83 3.28
CA SER A 124 -13.21 9.10 3.70
C SER A 124 -13.55 9.17 5.20
N TRP A 125 -13.65 8.02 5.87
CA TRP A 125 -13.93 7.96 7.31
C TRP A 125 -12.70 8.07 8.19
N ILE A 126 -11.48 7.96 7.63
CA ILE A 126 -10.25 7.97 8.42
C ILE A 126 -10.10 9.23 9.30
N PRO A 127 -10.47 10.44 8.87
CA PRO A 127 -10.40 11.61 9.74
C PRO A 127 -11.28 11.52 11.00
N GLU A 128 -12.35 10.73 10.95
CA GLU A 128 -13.38 10.62 12.00
C GLU A 128 -13.31 9.29 12.77
N ASP A 129 -12.46 8.35 12.35
CA ASP A 129 -12.37 7.00 12.90
C ASP A 129 -10.91 6.67 13.27
N PRO A 130 -10.52 6.86 14.56
CA PRO A 130 -9.14 6.66 14.99
C PRO A 130 -8.66 5.22 14.79
N HIS A 131 -9.57 4.23 14.84
CA HIS A 131 -9.20 2.83 14.63
C HIS A 131 -8.75 2.54 13.19
N LEU A 132 -9.35 3.20 12.21
CA LEU A 132 -8.89 3.12 10.82
C LEU A 132 -7.50 3.72 10.66
N LEU A 133 -7.25 4.86 11.31
CA LEU A 133 -5.94 5.50 11.29
C LEU A 133 -4.89 4.62 11.96
N ASP A 134 -5.20 4.04 13.12
CA ASP A 134 -4.29 3.16 13.86
C ASP A 134 -3.92 1.92 13.03
N LEU A 135 -4.89 1.28 12.37
CA LEU A 135 -4.62 0.15 11.48
C LEU A 135 -3.70 0.54 10.32
N ILE A 136 -3.95 1.69 9.68
CA ILE A 136 -3.12 2.18 8.58
C ILE A 136 -1.70 2.48 9.06
N LEU A 137 -1.55 3.18 10.18
CA LEU A 137 -0.25 3.48 10.76
C LEU A 137 0.50 2.21 11.17
N PHE A 138 -0.22 1.22 11.72
CA PHE A 138 0.34 -0.08 12.03
C PHE A 138 0.88 -0.77 10.77
N VAL A 139 0.09 -0.85 9.70
CA VAL A 139 0.54 -1.48 8.44
C VAL A 139 1.76 -0.75 7.87
N GLU A 140 1.74 0.58 7.85
CA GLU A 140 2.85 1.37 7.31
C GLU A 140 4.15 1.18 8.12
N ARG A 141 4.07 1.09 9.46
CA ARG A 141 5.26 1.00 10.33
C ARG A 141 5.75 -0.42 10.57
N ALA A 142 4.84 -1.32 10.93
CA ALA A 142 5.20 -2.67 11.32
C ALA A 142 5.54 -3.54 10.09
N LEU A 143 5.02 -3.18 8.92
CA LEU A 143 5.18 -3.97 7.70
C LEU A 143 5.89 -3.17 6.60
N VAL A 144 5.28 -2.10 6.09
CA VAL A 144 5.75 -1.41 4.88
C VAL A 144 7.16 -0.86 5.03
N GLU A 145 7.46 -0.17 6.14
CA GLU A 145 8.77 0.42 6.44
C GLU A 145 9.95 -0.58 6.30
N HIS A 146 9.70 -1.87 6.55
CA HIS A 146 10.71 -2.92 6.50
C HIS A 146 10.83 -3.60 5.12
N MET A 147 9.93 -3.30 4.19
CA MET A 147 9.92 -3.86 2.85
C MET A 147 10.87 -3.11 1.90
N PRO A 148 11.14 -3.63 0.69
CA PRO A 148 11.87 -2.89 -0.33
C PRO A 148 11.07 -1.71 -0.90
N PRO A 149 11.72 -0.73 -1.54
CA PRO A 149 11.05 0.42 -2.15
C PRO A 149 10.05 0.11 -3.28
N THR A 150 9.95 -1.15 -3.71
CA THR A 150 9.00 -1.61 -4.72
C THR A 150 7.56 -1.65 -4.20
N VAL A 151 7.34 -1.66 -2.88
CA VAL A 151 5.99 -1.80 -2.29
C VAL A 151 5.29 -0.47 -2.05
N ALA A 152 6.02 0.65 -2.03
CA ALA A 152 5.46 1.96 -1.73
C ALA A 152 5.96 3.07 -2.69
N PRO A 153 5.09 4.00 -3.09
CA PRO A 153 5.43 5.06 -4.04
C PRO A 153 6.33 6.14 -3.48
N ARG A 154 6.39 6.30 -2.15
CA ARG A 154 7.16 7.35 -1.46
C ARG A 154 8.24 6.73 -0.59
N MET A 155 9.32 7.46 -0.40
CA MET A 155 10.44 7.07 0.45
C MET A 155 10.89 8.27 1.29
N LEU A 156 11.12 8.03 2.57
CA LEU A 156 11.88 8.92 3.43
C LEU A 156 13.34 8.46 3.40
N VAL A 157 14.23 9.34 2.97
CA VAL A 157 15.67 9.10 2.94
C VAL A 157 16.28 9.82 4.14
N VAL A 158 17.00 9.07 4.97
CA VAL A 158 17.72 9.59 6.14
C VAL A 158 19.20 9.56 5.84
N LEU A 159 19.82 10.74 5.78
CA LEU A 159 21.24 10.93 5.56
C LEU A 159 21.89 11.54 6.80
N GLU A 160 23.17 11.31 6.99
CA GLU A 160 23.97 11.91 8.05
C GLU A 160 25.14 12.68 7.44
N LYS A 161 25.49 13.85 8.00
CA LYS A 161 26.68 14.59 7.57
C LYS A 161 27.96 13.91 8.05
N ARG A 162 28.33 12.86 7.31
CA ARG A 162 29.54 12.07 7.50
C ARG A 162 29.97 11.49 6.17
N ARG A 163 31.23 11.64 5.79
CA ARG A 163 31.78 11.03 4.57
C ARG A 163 32.06 9.55 4.83
N ASP A 164 31.34 8.66 4.17
CA ASP A 164 31.56 7.21 4.29
C ASP A 164 31.14 6.47 3.02
N ARG A 165 31.97 6.58 1.97
CA ARG A 165 31.70 5.95 0.68
C ARG A 165 31.69 4.43 0.77
N SER A 166 32.57 3.85 1.60
CA SER A 166 32.60 2.40 1.88
C SER A 166 31.32 1.92 2.53
N GLY A 167 30.84 2.63 3.55
CA GLY A 167 29.59 2.33 4.24
C GLY A 167 28.39 2.45 3.30
N ASN A 168 28.32 3.50 2.49
CA ASN A 168 27.26 3.68 1.49
C ASN A 168 27.23 2.54 0.46
N ASN A 169 28.39 2.08 -0.02
CA ASN A 169 28.47 0.96 -0.95
C ASN A 169 28.07 -0.37 -0.29
N ARG A 170 28.44 -0.59 0.98
CA ARG A 170 27.99 -1.76 1.74
C ARG A 170 26.47 -1.74 1.90
N TRP A 171 25.93 -0.62 2.37
CA TRP A 171 24.49 -0.41 2.52
C TRP A 171 23.73 -0.70 1.22
N LEU A 172 24.22 -0.22 0.07
CA LEU A 172 23.57 -0.47 -1.22
C LEU A 172 23.54 -1.96 -1.57
N ARG A 173 24.64 -2.69 -1.33
CA ARG A 173 24.71 -4.13 -1.60
C ARG A 173 23.74 -4.90 -0.70
N ASP A 174 23.74 -4.60 0.59
CA ASP A 174 22.86 -5.27 1.56
C ASP A 174 21.38 -5.00 1.20
N ARG A 175 21.04 -3.76 0.83
CA ARG A 175 19.68 -3.39 0.41
C ARG A 175 19.28 -4.07 -0.91
N SER A 176 20.20 -4.16 -1.87
CA SER A 176 19.95 -4.85 -3.15
C SER A 176 19.73 -6.35 -2.95
N ALA A 177 20.53 -6.99 -2.09
CA ALA A 177 20.36 -8.40 -1.73
C ALA A 177 19.02 -8.66 -1.02
N ALA A 178 18.61 -7.77 -0.12
CA ALA A 178 17.30 -7.84 0.52
C ALA A 178 16.15 -7.68 -0.48
N ALA A 179 16.26 -6.74 -1.42
CA ALA A 179 15.26 -6.54 -2.48
C ALA A 179 15.17 -7.75 -3.42
N GLU A 180 16.30 -8.36 -3.78
CA GLU A 180 16.33 -9.58 -4.60
C GLU A 180 15.74 -10.78 -3.84
N ALA A 181 16.04 -10.94 -2.55
CA ALA A 181 15.41 -11.96 -1.71
C ALA A 181 13.89 -11.78 -1.64
N TRP A 182 13.43 -10.54 -1.47
CA TRP A 182 12.00 -10.22 -1.50
C TRP A 182 11.36 -10.52 -2.86
N SER A 183 12.01 -10.17 -3.97
CA SER A 183 11.48 -10.42 -5.31
C SER A 183 11.38 -11.92 -5.64
N ARG A 184 12.22 -12.76 -5.03
CA ARG A 184 12.15 -14.22 -5.21
C ARG A 184 11.01 -14.86 -4.42
N ASP A 185 10.78 -14.38 -3.20
CA ASP A 185 9.76 -14.93 -2.31
C ASP A 185 9.23 -13.83 -1.37
N SER A 186 8.32 -13.01 -1.90
CA SER A 186 7.72 -11.91 -1.16
C SER A 186 6.81 -12.40 -0.04
N SER A 187 6.23 -13.59 -0.20
CA SER A 187 5.35 -14.23 0.78
C SER A 187 6.13 -14.62 2.03
N ALA A 188 7.28 -15.29 1.87
CA ALA A 188 8.17 -15.57 2.99
C ALA A 188 8.78 -14.29 3.58
N GLY A 189 9.07 -13.29 2.72
CA GLY A 189 9.51 -11.96 3.15
C GLY A 189 8.52 -11.31 4.12
N LEU A 190 7.23 -11.28 3.75
CA LEU A 190 6.17 -10.74 4.60
C LEU A 190 5.97 -11.58 5.87
N ALA A 191 5.97 -12.91 5.76
CA ALA A 191 5.80 -13.80 6.90
C ALA A 191 6.87 -13.58 8.00
N ARG A 192 8.10 -13.20 7.62
CA ARG A 192 9.16 -12.85 8.58
C ARG A 192 8.90 -11.55 9.34
N LEU A 193 8.12 -10.64 8.78
CA LEU A 193 7.74 -9.38 9.44
C LEU A 193 6.55 -9.57 10.39
N VAL A 194 5.73 -10.61 10.17
CA VAL A 194 4.60 -10.93 11.02
C VAL A 194 5.03 -11.84 12.18
N THR A 195 5.57 -11.24 13.23
CA THR A 195 5.85 -11.93 14.49
C THR A 195 4.55 -12.21 15.27
N ALA A 196 4.67 -12.93 16.40
CA ALA A 196 3.53 -13.15 17.30
C ALA A 196 2.96 -11.83 17.84
N GLU A 197 3.83 -10.87 18.15
CA GLU A 197 3.47 -9.53 18.62
C GLU A 197 2.75 -8.75 17.51
N THR A 198 3.30 -8.75 16.29
CA THR A 198 2.67 -8.12 15.12
C THR A 198 1.28 -8.72 14.87
N ARG A 199 1.15 -10.05 14.97
CA ARG A 199 -0.14 -10.75 14.79
C ARG A 199 -1.15 -10.39 15.88
N SER A 200 -0.74 -10.37 17.14
CA SER A 200 -1.61 -10.01 18.26
C SER A 200 -2.10 -8.57 18.16
N GLU A 201 -1.22 -7.66 17.74
CA GLU A 201 -1.59 -6.25 17.57
C GLU A 201 -2.52 -6.07 16.36
N LEU A 202 -2.26 -6.77 15.25
CA LEU A 202 -3.17 -6.78 14.11
C LEU A 202 -4.55 -7.29 14.51
N ASP A 203 -4.63 -8.41 15.25
CA ASP A 203 -5.89 -8.98 15.74
C ASP A 203 -6.71 -7.96 16.54
N ARG A 204 -6.06 -7.25 17.47
CA ARG A 204 -6.65 -6.15 18.25
C ARG A 204 -7.16 -5.01 17.35
N LEU A 205 -6.38 -4.61 16.35
CA LEU A 205 -6.73 -3.52 15.42
C LEU A 205 -7.86 -3.91 14.47
N LEU A 206 -8.10 -5.21 14.26
CA LEU A 206 -9.20 -5.74 13.46
C LEU A 206 -10.51 -5.93 14.27
N GLU A 207 -10.52 -5.63 15.57
CA GLU A 207 -11.76 -5.71 16.37
C GLU A 207 -12.88 -4.78 15.84
N PRO A 208 -12.64 -3.49 15.55
CA PRO A 208 -13.68 -2.61 15.04
C PRO A 208 -14.08 -3.01 13.61
N VAL A 209 -15.39 -3.11 13.34
CA VAL A 209 -15.92 -3.61 12.06
C VAL A 209 -15.35 -2.89 10.83
N ARG A 210 -15.20 -1.57 10.89
CA ARG A 210 -14.66 -0.78 9.77
C ARG A 210 -13.17 -1.06 9.54
N ALA A 211 -12.39 -1.16 10.61
CA ALA A 211 -10.97 -1.51 10.55
C ALA A 211 -10.80 -2.94 10.05
N ARG A 212 -11.64 -3.87 10.51
CA ARG A 212 -11.68 -5.24 10.01
C ARG A 212 -11.91 -5.31 8.50
N TYR A 213 -12.93 -4.60 8.01
CA TYR A 213 -13.22 -4.52 6.59
C TYR A 213 -12.02 -3.98 5.81
N LEU A 214 -11.41 -2.88 6.25
CA LEU A 214 -10.23 -2.32 5.60
C LEU A 214 -9.08 -3.34 5.59
N GLY A 215 -8.77 -3.95 6.74
CA GLY A 215 -7.72 -4.96 6.87
C GLY A 215 -7.95 -6.19 5.99
N PHE A 216 -9.19 -6.65 5.87
CA PHE A 216 -9.54 -7.76 4.97
C PHE A 216 -9.37 -7.38 3.50
N VAL A 217 -9.77 -6.17 3.10
CA VAL A 217 -9.50 -5.69 1.74
C VAL A 217 -7.99 -5.63 1.46
N LEU A 218 -7.19 -5.14 2.42
CA LEU A 218 -5.73 -5.08 2.28
C LEU A 218 -5.10 -6.48 2.20
N LEU A 219 -5.57 -7.42 3.01
CA LEU A 219 -5.09 -8.81 2.98
C LEU A 219 -5.47 -9.47 1.65
N ASP A 220 -6.69 -9.28 1.15
CA ASP A 220 -7.10 -9.81 -0.15
C ASP A 220 -6.25 -9.28 -1.31
N VAL A 221 -5.93 -7.98 -1.28
CA VAL A 221 -4.98 -7.37 -2.22
C VAL A 221 -3.61 -8.03 -2.10
N ALA A 222 -3.11 -8.22 -0.87
CA ALA A 222 -1.82 -8.86 -0.64
C ALA A 222 -1.79 -10.31 -1.14
N LEU A 223 -2.81 -11.12 -0.86
CA LEU A 223 -2.92 -12.51 -1.31
C LEU A 223 -2.93 -12.62 -2.84
N ARG A 224 -3.64 -11.70 -3.52
CA ARG A 224 -3.68 -11.66 -5.00
C ARG A 224 -2.34 -11.25 -5.62
N ARG A 225 -1.56 -10.42 -4.93
CA ARG A 225 -0.28 -9.87 -5.45
C ARG A 225 0.92 -10.75 -5.10
N LEU A 226 0.98 -11.24 -3.87
CA LEU A 226 2.10 -11.98 -3.29
C LEU A 226 1.86 -13.49 -3.39
N GLY A 227 1.47 -13.97 -4.58
CA GLY A 227 0.95 -15.32 -4.78
C GLY A 227 1.66 -16.39 -3.95
N GLY A 228 0.91 -17.10 -3.10
CA GLY A 228 1.46 -18.06 -2.14
C GLY A 228 1.63 -17.54 -0.70
N LEU A 229 1.16 -16.33 -0.39
CA LEU A 229 1.00 -15.92 1.01
C LEU A 229 -0.05 -16.80 1.69
N ASP A 230 0.35 -17.45 2.78
CA ASP A 230 -0.54 -18.20 3.67
C ASP A 230 -1.18 -17.23 4.66
N GLU A 231 -2.52 -17.07 4.60
CA GLU A 231 -3.23 -16.20 5.53
C GLU A 231 -3.04 -16.58 7.00
N SER A 232 -2.76 -17.85 7.32
CA SER A 232 -2.50 -18.30 8.70
C SER A 232 -1.17 -17.80 9.25
N ALA A 233 -0.26 -17.35 8.37
CA ALA A 233 0.94 -16.65 8.77
C ALA A 233 0.65 -15.21 9.24
N VAL A 234 -0.48 -14.64 8.80
CA VAL A 234 -0.86 -13.24 9.06
C VAL A 234 -1.95 -13.11 10.12
N LEU A 235 -2.96 -13.98 10.07
CA LEU A 235 -4.15 -13.91 10.91
C LEU A 235 -4.16 -14.99 12.00
N THR A 236 -4.90 -14.71 13.07
CA THR A 236 -5.31 -15.75 14.02
C THR A 236 -6.33 -16.70 13.35
N PRO A 237 -6.50 -17.95 13.83
CA PRO A 237 -7.48 -18.88 13.25
C PRO A 237 -8.91 -18.32 13.21
N ALA A 238 -9.31 -17.57 14.25
CA ALA A 238 -10.62 -16.93 14.30
C ALA A 238 -10.78 -15.86 13.21
N ARG A 239 -9.78 -14.98 13.03
CA ARG A 239 -9.82 -13.96 11.97
C ARG A 239 -9.69 -14.55 10.58
N ALA A 240 -8.94 -15.63 10.41
CA ALA A 240 -8.87 -16.34 9.14
C ALA A 240 -10.25 -16.91 8.75
N ALA A 241 -10.97 -17.53 9.70
CA ALA A 241 -12.33 -18.02 9.45
C ALA A 241 -13.29 -16.88 9.06
N GLU A 242 -13.25 -15.74 9.76
CA GLU A 242 -14.04 -14.55 9.40
C GLU A 242 -13.65 -14.01 8.01
N PHE A 243 -12.36 -13.96 7.70
CA PHE A 243 -11.85 -13.50 6.42
C PHE A 243 -12.32 -14.40 5.27
N HIS A 244 -12.29 -15.72 5.44
CA HIS A 244 -12.80 -16.66 4.44
C HIS A 244 -14.31 -16.55 4.25
N ALA A 245 -15.07 -16.36 5.33
CA ALA A 245 -16.51 -16.12 5.25
C ALA A 245 -16.80 -14.82 4.48
N TRP A 246 -16.03 -13.76 4.76
CA TRP A 246 -16.11 -12.49 4.02
C TRP A 246 -15.74 -12.65 2.53
N GLN A 247 -14.66 -13.36 2.20
CA GLN A 247 -14.28 -13.63 0.80
C GLN A 247 -15.32 -14.48 0.07
N ARG A 248 -15.93 -15.46 0.75
CA ARG A 248 -17.03 -16.26 0.19
C ARG A 248 -18.23 -15.37 -0.13
N ALA A 249 -18.65 -14.52 0.81
CA ALA A 249 -19.74 -13.56 0.59
C ALA A 249 -19.43 -12.60 -0.57
N ALA A 250 -18.23 -12.02 -0.61
CA ALA A 250 -17.81 -11.12 -1.67
C ALA A 250 -17.81 -11.80 -3.07
N ARG A 251 -17.42 -13.07 -3.15
CA ARG A 251 -17.48 -13.85 -4.40
C ARG A 251 -18.92 -14.09 -4.85
N ILE A 252 -19.81 -14.42 -3.93
CA ILE A 252 -21.24 -14.63 -4.20
C ILE A 252 -21.89 -13.33 -4.68
N ASP A 253 -21.60 -12.20 -4.02
CA ASP A 253 -22.08 -10.87 -4.42
C ASP A 253 -21.57 -10.49 -5.82
N ALA A 254 -20.30 -10.75 -6.12
CA ALA A 254 -19.71 -10.48 -7.42
C ALA A 254 -20.35 -11.35 -8.53
N ALA A 255 -20.55 -12.64 -8.29
CA ALA A 255 -21.20 -13.56 -9.22
C ALA A 255 -22.66 -13.16 -9.48
N THR A 256 -23.41 -12.85 -8.42
CA THR A 256 -24.80 -12.40 -8.49
C THR A 256 -24.90 -11.08 -9.26
N THR A 257 -24.03 -10.10 -8.96
CA THR A 257 -23.98 -8.82 -9.68
C THR A 257 -23.61 -9.00 -11.16
N ALA A 258 -22.68 -9.89 -11.47
CA ALA A 258 -22.28 -10.18 -12.85
C ALA A 258 -23.42 -10.82 -13.64
N PHE A 259 -24.17 -11.74 -13.02
CA PHE A 259 -25.37 -12.33 -13.60
C PHE A 259 -26.43 -11.24 -13.86
N LEU A 260 -26.78 -10.45 -12.83
CA LEU A 260 -27.78 -9.38 -12.93
C LEU A 260 -27.45 -8.35 -14.04
N ARG A 261 -26.17 -8.06 -14.25
CA ARG A 261 -25.73 -7.16 -15.34
C ARG A 261 -25.81 -7.77 -16.74
N SER A 262 -25.80 -9.09 -16.86
CA SER A 262 -25.67 -9.78 -18.15
C SER A 262 -26.97 -10.43 -18.63
N TRP A 263 -27.84 -10.88 -17.72
CA TRP A 263 -29.10 -11.56 -18.07
C TRP A 263 -30.03 -10.76 -19.00
N PRO A 264 -30.16 -9.41 -18.93
CA PRO A 264 -31.08 -8.67 -19.79
C PRO A 264 -30.64 -8.61 -21.26
N ARG A 265 -29.39 -9.01 -21.58
CA ARG A 265 -28.80 -8.88 -22.93
C ARG A 265 -29.51 -9.74 -23.98
N GLY A 266 -30.25 -10.76 -23.56
CA GLY A 266 -31.01 -11.65 -24.46
C GLY A 266 -32.53 -11.42 -24.45
N CYS A 267 -33.04 -10.47 -23.67
CA CYS A 267 -34.50 -10.31 -23.47
C CYS A 267 -35.14 -9.52 -24.62
N PRO A 268 -36.06 -10.13 -25.41
CA PRO A 268 -36.90 -9.39 -26.34
C PRO A 268 -37.73 -8.38 -25.54
N SER A 269 -37.85 -7.14 -26.06
CA SER A 269 -38.65 -6.08 -25.43
C SER A 269 -38.12 -5.54 -24.09
N ARG A 270 -36.82 -5.68 -23.80
CA ARG A 270 -36.15 -5.08 -22.62
C ARG A 270 -36.60 -3.65 -22.33
N LYS A 271 -36.68 -2.82 -23.38
CA LYS A 271 -37.18 -1.46 -23.30
C LYS A 271 -38.63 -1.38 -23.79
N HIS A 272 -39.52 -0.91 -22.93
CA HIS A 272 -40.87 -0.51 -23.31
C HIS A 272 -41.01 1.01 -23.16
N ARG A 273 -41.29 1.72 -24.25
CA ARG A 273 -41.40 3.20 -24.27
C ARG A 273 -40.22 3.92 -23.62
N GLY A 274 -39.00 3.41 -23.83
CA GLY A 274 -37.77 3.99 -23.29
C GLY A 274 -37.42 3.58 -21.85
N VAL A 275 -38.32 2.91 -21.13
CA VAL A 275 -38.10 2.40 -19.77
C VAL A 275 -37.55 0.98 -19.82
N ASP A 276 -36.51 0.70 -19.04
CA ASP A 276 -35.94 -0.64 -18.90
C ASP A 276 -36.81 -1.49 -17.97
N THR A 277 -37.61 -2.38 -18.55
CA THR A 277 -38.59 -3.20 -17.83
C THR A 277 -37.95 -4.35 -17.06
N THR A 278 -36.69 -4.70 -17.37
CA THR A 278 -35.99 -5.79 -16.70
C THR A 278 -35.55 -5.42 -15.28
N LEU A 279 -35.45 -4.13 -14.96
CA LEU A 279 -35.08 -3.67 -13.60
C LEU A 279 -36.09 -4.10 -12.53
N ALA A 280 -37.36 -4.29 -12.89
CA ALA A 280 -38.40 -4.71 -11.95
C ALA A 280 -38.23 -6.17 -11.48
N VAL A 281 -37.50 -6.99 -12.24
CA VAL A 281 -37.28 -8.41 -11.92
C VAL A 281 -35.88 -8.69 -11.36
N ASP A 282 -34.98 -7.69 -11.34
CA ASP A 282 -33.63 -7.85 -10.79
C ASP A 282 -33.66 -8.28 -9.31
N TYR A 283 -34.55 -7.72 -8.49
CA TYR A 283 -34.64 -8.07 -7.07
C TYR A 283 -35.18 -9.50 -6.82
N PRO A 284 -36.29 -9.94 -7.45
CA PRO A 284 -36.71 -11.34 -7.42
C PRO A 284 -35.62 -12.32 -7.87
N ILE A 285 -34.95 -12.04 -9.01
CA ILE A 285 -33.87 -12.88 -9.53
C ILE A 285 -32.70 -12.92 -8.55
N GLN A 286 -32.32 -11.79 -7.97
CA GLN A 286 -31.28 -11.72 -6.95
C GLN A 286 -31.62 -12.61 -5.75
N LYS A 287 -32.86 -12.55 -5.27
CA LYS A 287 -33.33 -13.38 -4.16
C LYS A 287 -33.21 -14.87 -4.50
N GLU A 288 -33.74 -15.30 -5.65
CA GLU A 288 -33.69 -16.70 -6.10
C GLU A 288 -32.24 -17.18 -6.26
N LEU A 289 -31.35 -16.37 -6.84
CA LEU A 289 -29.93 -16.70 -6.93
C LEU A 289 -29.31 -16.92 -5.55
N LEU A 290 -29.58 -16.03 -4.60
CA LEU A 290 -29.02 -16.14 -3.25
C LEU A 290 -29.59 -17.36 -2.51
N THR A 291 -30.90 -17.62 -2.60
CA THR A 291 -31.55 -18.70 -1.85
C THR A 291 -31.42 -20.06 -2.51
N GLU A 292 -31.73 -20.18 -3.79
CA GLU A 292 -31.82 -21.47 -4.48
C GLU A 292 -30.49 -21.91 -5.09
N HIS A 293 -29.71 -20.97 -5.64
CA HIS A 293 -28.43 -21.31 -6.27
C HIS A 293 -27.25 -21.32 -5.29
N PHE A 294 -27.16 -20.31 -4.42
CA PHE A 294 -26.06 -20.20 -3.45
C PHE A 294 -26.38 -20.78 -2.07
N GLY A 295 -27.63 -21.19 -1.81
CA GLY A 295 -28.04 -21.77 -0.54
C GLY A 295 -27.85 -20.83 0.65
N LEU A 296 -28.11 -19.53 0.46
CA LEU A 296 -28.04 -18.51 1.50
C LEU A 296 -29.45 -18.10 1.93
N PHE A 297 -29.66 -17.83 3.21
CA PHE A 297 -30.95 -17.35 3.75
C PHE A 297 -32.12 -18.33 3.58
N ASP A 298 -31.84 -19.64 3.51
CA ASP A 298 -32.84 -20.71 3.46
C ASP A 298 -33.59 -20.93 4.78
N GLY A 299 -33.19 -20.22 5.84
CA GLY A 299 -33.81 -20.31 7.17
C GLY A 299 -33.36 -21.52 7.98
N SER A 300 -32.43 -22.33 7.46
CA SER A 300 -31.69 -23.32 8.23
C SER A 300 -30.40 -22.69 8.74
N ASP A 301 -30.31 -22.59 10.07
CA ASP A 301 -29.19 -22.09 10.87
C ASP A 301 -29.12 -20.56 11.10
N ALA A 302 -29.73 -20.16 12.22
CA ALA A 302 -29.28 -19.09 13.11
C ALA A 302 -28.96 -19.71 14.48
#